data_AF-R9KTC1-F1
#
_entry.id   AF-R9KTC1-F1
#
_cell.length_a   1.000
_cell.length_b   1.000
_cell.length_c   1.000
_cell.angle_alpha   90.00
_cell.angle_beta   90.00
_cell.angle_gamma   90.00
#
_symmetry.space_group_name_H-M   'P 1'
#
loop_
_entity.id
_entity.type
_entity.pdbx_description
1 polymer ?
#
loop_
_entity_poly.entity_id
_entity_poly.type
_entity_poly.pdbx_seq_one_letter_code
_entity_poly.pdbx_strand_id
1 'polypeptide(L)'
;VVGEEALGANAANIALGHGEVPSESPGSRPEGPDPGEPAEPPAGEPEAFSPPAVPPVVVGDDPAEGDVAIGKTAENTSRDDGTTRVGDTVRYEITLRNDGAGTSWMDAVIRDDVPRGLEPVSGTIRLTLPDGSEVSVDDAAYDPKTRVLAVACGHLYGGQEAVLVFDALVTGEAAGADIGNVA
;
A
#
# COMPACT_ATOMS: atom_id res chain seq x y z
N VAL A 1 9.54 9.45 -17.85
CA VAL A 1 9.55 9.27 -16.38
C VAL A 1 8.10 9.22 -15.96
N VAL A 2 7.66 8.09 -15.42
CA VAL A 2 6.31 7.93 -14.87
C VAL A 2 6.30 8.68 -13.52
N GLY A 3 5.34 9.56 -13.30
CA GLY A 3 5.19 10.24 -12.01
C GLY A 3 4.68 9.28 -10.94
N GLU A 4 5.01 9.51 -9.67
CA GLU A 4 4.55 8.69 -8.52
C GLU A 4 3.04 8.44 -8.54
N GLU A 5 2.24 9.46 -8.88
CA GLU A 5 0.78 9.36 -8.93
C GLU A 5 0.22 8.41 -10.01
N ALA A 6 1.04 8.03 -11.00
CA ALA A 6 0.63 7.15 -12.09
C ALA A 6 0.89 5.67 -11.80
N LEU A 7 1.71 5.34 -10.78
CA LEU A 7 1.99 3.96 -10.39
C LEU A 7 0.77 3.36 -9.67
N GLY A 8 0.29 2.23 -10.17
CA GLY A 8 -0.89 1.54 -9.58
C GLY A 8 -2.25 2.23 -9.81
N ALA A 9 -2.31 3.34 -10.56
CA ALA A 9 -3.56 4.06 -10.82
C ALA A 9 -4.51 3.31 -11.77
N ASN A 10 -5.82 3.44 -11.54
CA ASN A 10 -6.85 2.95 -12.46
C ASN A 10 -7.09 3.98 -13.58
N ALA A 11 -6.66 3.67 -14.80
CA ALA A 11 -6.75 4.55 -15.96
C ALA A 11 -7.83 4.12 -16.98
N ALA A 12 -8.99 3.66 -16.50
CA ALA A 12 -10.08 3.24 -17.38
C ALA A 12 -10.59 4.37 -18.30
N ASN A 13 -10.70 4.08 -19.60
CA ASN A 13 -11.20 5.01 -20.61
C ASN A 13 -12.49 4.47 -21.27
N ILE A 14 -13.48 5.33 -21.49
CA ILE A 14 -14.73 4.99 -22.19
C ILE A 14 -14.88 5.81 -23.48
N ALA A 15 -15.47 5.22 -24.50
CA ALA A 15 -15.81 5.91 -25.75
C ALA A 15 -17.33 6.16 -25.84
N LEU A 16 -17.69 7.31 -26.41
CA LEU A 16 -19.08 7.75 -26.63
C LEU A 16 -19.39 7.78 -28.12
N GLY A 17 -20.55 7.24 -28.51
CA GLY A 17 -21.06 7.27 -29.88
C GLY A 17 -22.23 8.25 -30.03
N HIS A 18 -22.21 9.05 -31.10
CA HIS A 18 -23.26 9.99 -31.46
C HIS A 18 -23.58 9.87 -32.96
N GLY A 19 -24.82 10.14 -33.33
CA GLY A 19 -25.33 10.06 -34.69
C GLY A 19 -26.63 10.85 -34.85
N GLU A 20 -27.09 10.95 -36.09
CA GLU A 20 -28.39 11.54 -36.43
C GLU A 20 -29.15 10.53 -37.30
N VAL A 21 -30.45 10.36 -37.04
CA VAL A 21 -31.29 9.46 -37.84
C VAL A 21 -31.75 10.18 -39.13
N PRO A 22 -31.62 9.56 -40.32
CA PRO A 22 -31.99 10.20 -41.59
C PRO A 22 -33.47 10.60 -41.72
N SER A 23 -34.34 10.08 -40.85
CA SER A 23 -35.79 10.33 -40.88
C SER A 23 -36.19 11.77 -40.55
N GLU A 24 -35.31 12.57 -39.95
CA GLU A 24 -35.60 13.99 -39.67
C GLU A 24 -35.53 14.86 -40.94
N SER A 25 -34.97 14.36 -42.05
CA SER A 25 -35.02 15.01 -43.38
C SER A 25 -34.81 14.01 -44.53
N PRO A 26 -35.85 13.24 -44.92
CA PRO A 26 -35.72 12.14 -45.90
C PRO A 26 -35.54 12.59 -47.36
N GLY A 27 -35.52 13.89 -47.64
CA GLY A 27 -35.41 14.47 -48.99
C GLY A 27 -34.04 15.06 -49.34
N SER A 28 -33.14 15.22 -48.36
CA SER A 28 -31.78 15.73 -48.57
C SER A 28 -30.78 14.60 -48.44
N ARG A 29 -29.80 14.53 -49.36
CA ARG A 29 -28.60 13.72 -49.14
C ARG A 29 -27.87 14.36 -47.96
N PRO A 30 -27.67 13.65 -46.83
CA PRO A 30 -26.94 14.23 -45.72
C PRO A 30 -25.51 14.54 -46.18
N GLU A 31 -25.14 15.81 -46.15
CA GLU A 31 -23.76 16.26 -46.29
C GLU A 31 -23.14 16.18 -44.89
N GLY A 32 -22.31 15.17 -44.67
CA GLY A 32 -21.59 14.97 -43.41
C GLY A 32 -20.15 15.47 -43.50
N PRO A 33 -19.46 15.63 -42.35
CA PRO A 33 -18.03 15.90 -42.35
C PRO A 33 -17.26 14.78 -43.07
N ASP A 34 -16.14 15.14 -43.68
CA ASP A 34 -15.25 14.16 -44.31
C ASP A 34 -14.68 13.20 -43.26
N PRO A 35 -14.69 11.87 -43.48
CA PRO A 35 -14.16 10.91 -42.52
C PRO A 35 -12.70 11.18 -42.16
N GLY A 36 -12.42 11.29 -40.85
CA GLY A 36 -11.06 11.48 -40.32
C GLY A 36 -10.68 12.93 -40.01
N GLU A 37 -11.53 13.90 -40.37
CA GLU A 37 -11.36 15.30 -39.94
C GLU A 37 -11.77 15.46 -38.45
N PRO A 38 -11.12 16.37 -37.69
CA PRO A 38 -11.52 16.69 -36.33
C PRO A 38 -12.98 17.18 -36.28
N ALA A 39 -13.76 16.70 -35.31
CA ALA A 39 -15.13 17.13 -35.07
C ALA A 39 -15.23 17.94 -33.76
N GLU A 40 -16.14 18.91 -33.73
CA GLU A 40 -16.51 19.56 -32.46
C GLU A 40 -17.26 18.56 -31.57
N PRO A 41 -17.00 18.52 -30.25
CA PRO A 41 -17.69 17.61 -29.34
C PRO A 41 -19.22 17.83 -29.37
N PRO A 42 -20.03 16.79 -29.60
CA PRO A 42 -21.50 16.93 -29.65
C PRO A 42 -22.08 17.29 -28.27
N ALA A 43 -23.10 18.17 -28.27
CA ALA A 43 -23.71 18.71 -27.04
C ALA A 43 -24.85 17.85 -26.46
N GLY A 44 -25.26 16.77 -27.14
CA GLY A 44 -26.38 15.91 -26.76
C GLY A 44 -25.97 14.69 -25.93
N GLU A 45 -26.96 13.94 -25.45
CA GLU A 45 -26.71 12.63 -24.84
C GLU A 45 -26.19 11.64 -25.90
N PRO A 46 -25.19 10.82 -25.58
CA PRO A 46 -24.67 9.80 -26.51
C PRO A 46 -25.69 8.69 -26.74
N GLU A 47 -25.68 8.14 -27.94
CA GLU A 47 -26.52 7.03 -28.36
C GLU A 47 -25.93 5.67 -27.95
N ALA A 48 -24.61 5.63 -27.72
CA ALA A 48 -23.89 4.43 -27.34
C ALA A 48 -22.65 4.72 -26.47
N PHE A 49 -22.25 3.72 -25.68
CA PHE A 49 -21.06 3.76 -24.83
C PHE A 49 -20.25 2.47 -25.04
N SER A 50 -18.92 2.57 -25.02
CA SER A 50 -18.08 1.38 -24.87
C SER A 50 -18.04 0.94 -23.40
N PRO A 51 -17.83 -0.36 -23.12
CA PRO A 51 -17.29 -0.78 -21.83
C PRO A 51 -15.98 -0.02 -21.53
N PRO A 52 -15.63 0.19 -20.26
CA PRO A 52 -14.34 0.78 -19.90
C PRO A 52 -13.19 -0.07 -20.45
N ALA A 53 -12.33 0.54 -21.24
CA ALA A 53 -11.06 -0.02 -21.68
C ALA A 53 -9.98 0.45 -20.71
N VAL A 54 -9.39 -0.49 -19.98
CA VAL A 54 -8.30 -0.19 -19.02
C VAL A 54 -6.97 -0.50 -19.71
N PRO A 55 -6.04 0.47 -19.84
CA PRO A 55 -4.69 0.17 -20.28
C PRO A 55 -3.99 -0.73 -19.25
N PRO A 56 -2.94 -1.48 -19.64
CA PRO A 56 -2.16 -2.25 -18.67
C PRO A 56 -1.66 -1.33 -17.54
N VAL A 57 -1.66 -1.85 -16.31
CA VAL A 57 -1.18 -1.14 -15.13
C VAL A 57 0.27 -0.74 -15.36
N VAL A 58 0.61 0.52 -15.09
CA VAL A 58 2.00 0.98 -15.17
C VAL A 58 2.73 0.46 -13.94
N VAL A 59 3.63 -0.50 -14.16
CA VAL A 59 4.55 -1.02 -13.14
C VAL A 59 5.86 -0.24 -13.27
N GLY A 60 6.40 0.21 -12.14
CA GLY A 60 7.68 0.87 -12.06
C GLY A 60 8.85 -0.11 -12.24
N ASP A 61 10.07 0.42 -12.25
CA ASP A 61 11.28 -0.42 -12.26
C ASP A 61 11.46 -1.14 -10.92
N ASP A 62 12.32 -2.17 -10.87
CA ASP A 62 12.69 -2.80 -9.60
C ASP A 62 13.52 -1.83 -8.74
N PRO A 63 13.30 -1.75 -7.41
CA PRO A 63 14.15 -0.95 -6.53
C PRO A 63 15.59 -1.49 -6.50
N ALA A 64 16.56 -0.59 -6.50
CA ALA A 64 17.97 -0.92 -6.34
C ALA A 64 18.34 -1.17 -4.87
N GLU A 65 19.54 -1.72 -4.64
CA GLU A 65 20.12 -1.81 -3.30
C GLU A 65 20.27 -0.41 -2.69
N GLY A 66 19.55 -0.15 -1.59
CA GLY A 66 19.52 1.15 -0.91
C GLY A 66 18.26 1.98 -1.16
N ASP A 67 17.43 1.63 -2.14
CA ASP A 67 16.10 2.26 -2.33
C ASP A 67 15.10 1.78 -1.27
N VAL A 68 15.33 0.60 -0.71
CA VAL A 68 14.52 0.03 0.35
C VAL A 68 15.21 0.23 1.70
N ALA A 69 14.48 0.77 2.67
CA ALA A 69 14.95 0.98 4.03
C ALA A 69 13.96 0.42 5.06
N ILE A 70 14.50 -0.15 6.14
CA ILE A 70 13.70 -0.59 7.29
C ILE A 70 14.27 0.04 8.56
N GLY A 71 13.39 0.56 9.42
CA GLY A 71 13.74 1.14 10.71
C GLY A 71 12.85 0.58 11.81
N LYS A 72 13.38 0.52 13.03
CA LYS A 72 12.66 0.03 14.20
C LYS A 72 12.91 0.89 15.41
N THR A 73 11.86 1.20 16.14
CA THR A 73 11.92 1.92 17.42
C THR A 73 11.18 1.15 18.50
N ALA A 74 11.48 1.47 19.75
CA ALA A 74 10.88 0.84 20.92
C ALA A 74 10.63 1.90 21.99
N GLU A 75 9.43 1.91 22.56
CA GLU A 75 9.02 2.82 23.64
C GLU A 75 8.41 2.03 24.79
N ASN A 76 8.90 2.22 26.01
CA ASN A 76 8.26 1.65 27.18
C ASN A 76 7.01 2.47 27.52
N THR A 77 5.84 1.87 27.40
CA THR A 77 4.55 2.54 27.64
C THR A 77 4.09 2.45 29.10
N SER A 78 4.79 1.64 29.91
CA SER A 78 4.48 1.42 31.31
C SER A 78 5.30 2.32 32.26
N ARG A 79 6.30 3.04 31.74
CA ARG A 79 7.20 3.91 32.52
C ARG A 79 8.05 4.82 31.63
N ASP A 80 8.57 5.86 32.25
CA ASP A 80 9.33 6.94 31.63
C ASP A 80 10.72 7.16 32.28
N ASP A 81 11.14 6.29 33.20
CA ASP A 81 12.40 6.42 33.94
C ASP A 81 13.66 5.96 33.16
N GLY A 82 13.50 5.66 31.87
CA GLY A 82 14.57 5.18 30.99
C GLY A 82 15.01 3.73 31.25
N THR A 83 14.31 2.99 32.11
CA THR A 83 14.60 1.57 32.36
C THR A 83 13.46 0.67 31.88
N THR A 84 13.73 -0.62 31.71
CA THR A 84 12.73 -1.65 31.39
C THR A 84 12.84 -2.78 32.40
N ARG A 85 11.71 -3.28 32.89
CA ARG A 85 11.64 -4.36 33.90
C ARG A 85 10.56 -5.36 33.50
N VAL A 86 10.66 -6.55 34.06
CA VAL A 86 9.63 -7.59 33.95
C VAL A 86 8.25 -7.02 34.32
N GLY A 87 7.26 -7.30 33.48
CA GLY A 87 5.88 -6.83 33.60
C GLY A 87 5.56 -5.55 32.83
N ASP A 88 6.55 -4.88 32.23
CA ASP A 88 6.28 -3.71 31.38
C ASP A 88 5.73 -4.09 30.01
N THR A 89 5.01 -3.15 29.42
CA THR A 89 4.65 -3.16 28.01
C THR A 89 5.53 -2.21 27.22
N VAL A 90 6.22 -2.74 26.21
CA VAL A 90 7.02 -1.98 25.24
C VAL A 90 6.31 -1.96 23.91
N ARG A 91 6.07 -0.78 23.34
CA ARG A 91 5.55 -0.61 21.99
C ARG A 91 6.70 -0.62 21.00
N TYR A 92 6.57 -1.46 19.98
CA TYR A 92 7.46 -1.49 18.83
C TYR A 92 6.79 -0.85 17.62
N GLU A 93 7.56 -0.08 16.87
CA GLU A 93 7.17 0.47 15.57
C GLU A 93 8.26 0.12 14.56
N ILE A 94 7.88 -0.54 13.47
CA ILE A 94 8.75 -0.95 12.37
C ILE A 94 8.26 -0.25 11.11
N THR A 95 9.10 0.61 10.52
CA THR A 95 8.78 1.32 9.28
C THR A 95 9.55 0.72 8.12
N LEU A 96 8.84 0.31 7.08
CA LEU A 96 9.39 -0.18 5.82
C LEU A 96 9.13 0.85 4.72
N ARG A 97 10.18 1.30 4.03
CA ARG A 97 10.12 2.33 2.98
C ARG A 97 10.64 1.82 1.66
N ASN A 98 10.03 2.28 0.57
CA ASN A 98 10.61 2.27 -0.76
C ASN A 98 10.81 3.72 -1.21
N ASP A 99 12.03 4.24 -1.10
CA ASP A 99 12.40 5.61 -1.43
C ASP A 99 12.78 5.79 -2.91
N GLY A 100 12.88 4.69 -3.68
CA GLY A 100 13.26 4.71 -5.09
C GLY A 100 12.15 5.28 -5.98
N ALA A 101 12.27 6.53 -6.42
CA ALA A 101 11.27 7.16 -7.28
C ALA A 101 11.04 6.36 -8.59
N GLY A 102 9.76 6.12 -8.93
CA GLY A 102 9.42 5.37 -10.14
C GLY A 102 9.60 3.84 -10.01
N THR A 103 9.92 3.33 -8.82
CA THR A 103 10.10 1.89 -8.59
C THR A 103 8.83 1.22 -8.08
N SER A 104 8.77 -0.10 -8.13
CA SER A 104 7.67 -0.92 -7.61
C SER A 104 8.23 -2.11 -6.84
N TRP A 105 8.02 -2.14 -5.53
CA TRP A 105 8.38 -3.27 -4.70
C TRP A 105 7.14 -4.10 -4.37
N MET A 106 7.08 -5.30 -4.94
CA MET A 106 5.88 -6.14 -4.90
C MET A 106 5.92 -7.14 -3.74
N ASP A 107 4.76 -7.37 -3.12
CA ASP A 107 4.56 -8.35 -2.04
C ASP A 107 5.54 -8.18 -0.86
N ALA A 108 5.75 -6.93 -0.46
CA ALA A 108 6.57 -6.56 0.67
C ALA A 108 6.05 -7.22 1.97
N VAL A 109 6.98 -7.69 2.78
CA VAL A 109 6.71 -8.34 4.08
C VAL A 109 7.64 -7.74 5.12
N ILE A 110 7.08 -7.31 6.26
CA ILE A 110 7.86 -7.01 7.46
C ILE A 110 7.98 -8.30 8.28
N ARG A 111 9.21 -8.65 8.65
CA ARG A 111 9.52 -9.81 9.51
C ARG A 111 10.31 -9.35 10.72
N ASP A 112 9.93 -9.85 11.90
CA ASP A 112 10.58 -9.57 13.18
C ASP A 112 10.91 -10.87 13.92
N ASP A 113 12.16 -11.02 14.35
CA ASP A 113 12.58 -12.10 15.25
C ASP A 113 12.45 -11.66 16.70
N VAL A 114 11.29 -11.91 17.32
CA VAL A 114 10.98 -11.41 18.67
C VAL A 114 11.82 -12.17 19.71
N PRO A 115 12.80 -11.54 20.37
CA PRO A 115 13.73 -12.22 21.26
C PRO A 115 13.02 -12.73 22.51
N ARG A 116 13.53 -13.84 23.07
CA ARG A 116 13.06 -14.33 24.38
C ARG A 116 13.12 -13.22 25.42
N GLY A 117 12.16 -13.22 26.34
CA GLY A 117 11.99 -12.09 27.26
C GLY A 117 10.95 -11.07 26.81
N LEU A 118 10.51 -11.07 25.56
CA LEU A 118 9.37 -10.29 25.08
C LEU A 118 8.23 -11.21 24.64
N GLU A 119 6.98 -10.76 24.74
CA GLU A 119 5.84 -11.51 24.24
C GLU A 119 4.82 -10.56 23.62
N PRO A 120 4.52 -10.64 22.30
CA PRO A 120 3.52 -9.79 21.68
C PRO A 120 2.17 -9.89 22.39
N VAL A 121 1.56 -8.74 22.65
CA VAL A 121 0.25 -8.65 23.29
C VAL A 121 -0.81 -8.88 22.21
N SER A 122 -1.65 -9.90 22.43
CA SER A 122 -2.76 -10.26 21.53
C SER A 122 -3.66 -9.06 21.24
N GLY A 123 -4.02 -8.88 19.97
CA GLY A 123 -4.89 -7.82 19.47
C GLY A 123 -4.24 -6.44 19.33
N THR A 124 -2.92 -6.32 19.55
CA THR A 124 -2.19 -5.04 19.45
C THR A 124 -1.48 -4.82 18.12
N ILE A 125 -1.39 -5.85 17.29
CA ILE A 125 -0.68 -5.76 16.01
C ILE A 125 -1.51 -4.93 15.02
N ARG A 126 -0.92 -3.86 14.49
CA ARG A 126 -1.52 -2.90 13.55
C ARG A 126 -0.57 -2.62 12.39
N LEU A 127 -1.09 -2.53 11.18
CA LEU A 127 -0.36 -2.11 10.01
C LEU A 127 -0.98 -0.84 9.44
N THR A 128 -0.20 0.22 9.30
CA THR A 128 -0.57 1.42 8.54
C THR A 128 -0.03 1.29 7.12
N LEU A 129 -0.91 1.43 6.14
CA LEU A 129 -0.60 1.37 4.70
C LEU A 129 -0.23 2.76 4.13
N PRO A 130 0.36 2.84 2.92
CA PRO A 130 0.77 4.10 2.31
C PRO A 130 -0.35 5.13 2.14
N ASP A 131 -1.61 4.70 2.05
CA ASP A 131 -2.79 5.57 1.95
C ASP A 131 -3.24 6.14 3.30
N GLY A 132 -2.52 5.82 4.38
CA GLY A 132 -2.83 6.21 5.76
C GLY A 132 -3.90 5.36 6.44
N SER A 133 -4.44 4.34 5.76
CA SER A 133 -5.39 3.41 6.38
C SER A 133 -4.68 2.49 7.37
N GLU A 134 -5.34 2.23 8.51
CA GLU A 134 -4.87 1.28 9.52
C GLU A 134 -5.65 -0.04 9.41
N VAL A 135 -4.90 -1.14 9.41
CA VAL A 135 -5.41 -2.50 9.36
C VAL A 135 -5.04 -3.21 10.66
N SER A 136 -6.02 -3.82 11.32
CA SER A 136 -5.74 -4.75 12.42
C SER A 136 -5.20 -6.06 11.86
N VAL A 137 -4.09 -6.53 12.40
CA VAL A 137 -3.42 -7.76 11.97
C VAL A 137 -3.82 -8.88 12.91
N ASP A 138 -4.11 -10.06 12.34
CA ASP A 138 -4.43 -11.26 13.11
C ASP A 138 -3.21 -11.72 13.92
N ASP A 139 -3.42 -12.12 15.17
CA ASP A 139 -2.34 -12.57 16.06
C ASP A 139 -1.58 -13.80 15.53
N ALA A 140 -2.19 -14.56 14.61
CA ALA A 140 -1.53 -15.65 13.89
C ALA A 140 -0.34 -15.20 13.02
N ALA A 141 -0.17 -13.89 12.81
CA ALA A 141 1.04 -13.32 12.22
C ALA A 141 2.30 -13.59 13.06
N TYR A 142 2.16 -13.85 14.36
CA TYR A 142 3.24 -14.25 15.24
C TYR A 142 3.17 -15.74 15.56
N ASP A 143 4.25 -16.48 15.26
CA ASP A 143 4.41 -17.87 15.66
C ASP A 143 5.22 -17.97 16.96
N PRO A 144 4.61 -18.36 18.10
CA PRO A 144 5.30 -18.43 19.39
C PRO A 144 6.37 -19.55 19.45
N LYS A 145 6.33 -20.54 18.55
CA LYS A 145 7.32 -21.62 18.50
C LYS A 145 8.62 -21.17 17.86
N THR A 146 8.50 -20.48 16.72
CA THR A 146 9.65 -19.95 15.98
C THR A 146 10.04 -18.55 16.41
N ARG A 147 9.16 -17.86 17.15
CA ARG A 147 9.31 -16.49 17.64
C ARG A 147 9.36 -15.45 16.52
N VAL A 148 8.79 -15.78 15.37
CA VAL A 148 8.77 -14.93 14.18
C VAL A 148 7.41 -14.24 14.09
N LEU A 149 7.42 -12.92 14.02
CA LEU A 149 6.29 -12.11 13.56
C LEU A 149 6.49 -11.78 12.08
N ALA A 150 5.52 -12.04 11.22
CA ALA A 150 5.59 -11.72 9.80
C ALA A 150 4.26 -11.16 9.30
N VAL A 151 4.31 -9.99 8.65
CA VAL A 151 3.12 -9.27 8.19
C VAL A 151 3.31 -8.83 6.75
N ALA A 152 2.39 -9.24 5.87
CA ALA A 152 2.37 -8.79 4.48
C ALA A 152 1.87 -7.33 4.41
N CYS A 153 2.65 -6.48 3.74
CA CYS A 153 2.35 -5.06 3.53
C CYS A 153 1.74 -4.77 2.16
N GLY A 154 1.81 -5.73 1.23
CA GLY A 154 1.35 -5.56 -0.15
C GLY A 154 2.41 -4.91 -1.04
N HIS A 155 2.01 -4.03 -1.94
CA HIS A 155 2.93 -3.35 -2.87
C HIS A 155 3.36 -2.00 -2.30
N LEU A 156 4.66 -1.70 -2.36
CA LEU A 156 5.23 -0.41 -2.02
C LEU A 156 5.84 0.21 -3.28
N TYR A 157 5.17 1.22 -3.82
CA TYR A 157 5.70 2.04 -4.90
C TYR A 157 6.73 3.04 -4.37
N GLY A 158 7.55 3.59 -5.26
CA GLY A 158 8.49 4.65 -4.90
C GLY A 158 7.82 5.78 -4.12
N GLY A 159 8.48 6.24 -3.05
CA GLY A 159 8.00 7.25 -2.10
C GLY A 159 7.02 6.74 -1.05
N GLN A 160 6.66 5.45 -1.05
CA GLN A 160 5.69 4.88 -0.11
C GLN A 160 6.34 4.20 1.08
N GLU A 161 5.61 4.21 2.20
CA GLU A 161 5.99 3.49 3.41
C GLU A 161 4.81 2.70 4.02
N ALA A 162 5.13 1.63 4.73
CA ALA A 162 4.22 0.92 5.60
C ALA A 162 4.79 0.86 7.02
N VAL A 163 3.92 0.96 8.02
CA VAL A 163 4.32 0.99 9.44
C VAL A 163 3.61 -0.11 10.21
N LEU A 164 4.38 -1.07 10.75
CA LEU A 164 3.90 -2.13 11.61
C LEU A 164 4.11 -1.74 13.07
N VAL A 165 3.05 -1.78 13.88
CA VAL A 165 3.09 -1.51 15.31
C VAL A 165 2.59 -2.74 16.07
N PHE A 166 3.25 -3.08 17.18
CA PHE A 166 2.75 -4.04 18.15
C PHE A 166 3.26 -3.74 19.55
N ASP A 167 2.49 -4.09 20.57
CA ASP A 167 2.91 -4.01 21.96
C ASP A 167 3.46 -5.37 22.40
N ALA A 168 4.51 -5.38 23.22
CA ALA A 168 5.12 -6.60 23.77
C ALA A 168 5.31 -6.50 25.29
N LEU A 169 4.91 -7.55 25.99
CA LEU A 169 5.10 -7.70 27.42
C LEU A 169 6.52 -8.20 27.72
N VAL A 170 7.20 -7.53 28.64
CA VAL A 170 8.50 -7.97 29.16
C VAL A 170 8.28 -9.10 30.15
N THR A 171 8.72 -10.30 29.81
CA THR A 171 8.55 -11.51 30.61
C THR A 171 9.71 -11.74 31.56
N GLY A 172 9.55 -12.69 32.50
CA GLY A 172 10.62 -13.05 33.43
C GLY A 172 11.90 -13.56 32.76
N GLU A 173 11.81 -14.06 31.52
CA GLU A 173 12.97 -14.50 30.74
C GLU A 173 13.88 -13.33 30.32
N ALA A 174 13.41 -12.08 30.41
CA ALA A 174 14.23 -10.90 30.18
C ALA A 174 15.25 -10.63 31.30
N ALA A 175 15.07 -11.24 32.48
CA ALA A 175 15.90 -10.94 33.64
C ALA A 175 17.36 -11.41 33.42
N GLY A 176 18.27 -10.46 33.25
CA GLY A 176 19.69 -10.71 33.02
C GLY A 176 20.05 -11.08 31.58
N ALA A 177 19.12 -10.96 30.64
CA ALA A 177 19.34 -11.15 29.20
C ALA A 177 19.33 -9.79 28.48
N ASP A 178 20.03 -9.73 27.34
CA ASP A 178 19.83 -8.65 26.37
C ASP A 178 18.57 -8.97 25.56
N ILE A 179 17.56 -8.09 25.68
CA ILE A 179 16.27 -8.20 24.97
C ILE A 179 16.19 -7.24 23.78
N GLY A 180 17.33 -6.81 23.24
CA GLY A 180 17.41 -5.98 22.03
C GLY A 180 16.65 -6.62 20.86
N ASN A 181 15.43 -6.15 20.62
CA ASN A 181 14.59 -6.63 19.52
C ASN A 181 14.99 -5.89 18.24
N VAL A 182 15.47 -6.61 17.22
CA VAL A 182 15.92 -6.05 15.94
C VAL A 182 15.03 -6.61 14.82
N ALA A 183 14.60 -5.73 13.90
CA ALA A 183 13.87 -6.09 12.68
C ALA A 183 14.86 -6.12 11.51
#